data_AF-I4WAF1-F1
#
_entry.id   AF-I4WAF1-F1
#
_cell.length_a   1.000
_cell.length_b   1.000
_cell.length_c   1.000
_cell.angle_alpha   90.00
_cell.angle_beta   90.00
_cell.angle_gamma   90.00
#
_symmetry.space_group_name_H-M   'P 1'
#
loop_
_entity.id
_entity.type
_entity.pdbx_description
1 polymer ?
#
loop_
_entity_poly.entity_id
_entity_poly.type
_entity_poly.pdbx_seq_one_letter_code
_entity_poly.pdbx_strand_id
1 'polypeptide(L)'
;MLMLGPATVAFALPIWRYRRLIRQHWAALLAGVLGGSTVAMSSAWGLATLFGLSGSLRLSLVPRSITTPLAMLVSADIGGVPDLTALFVVITGVAGIALGELLLKYLPLRSALARGALFGVGAHGAGTAKAWDVGAEEGTIASLAMVLAGLLNVLAAPGVAWLLR
;
A
#
# COMPACT_ATOMS: atom_id res chain seq x y z
N MET A 1 3.02 19.04 3.98
CA MET A 1 1.57 18.89 3.69
C MET A 1 1.11 19.54 2.38
N LEU A 2 1.71 20.65 1.92
CA LEU A 2 1.30 21.34 0.68
C LEU A 2 1.16 20.44 -0.58
N MET A 3 1.98 19.39 -0.68
CA MET A 3 1.98 18.47 -1.83
C MET A 3 1.03 17.26 -1.70
N LEU A 4 0.33 17.08 -0.56
CA LEU A 4 -0.55 15.92 -0.38
C LEU A 4 -1.77 15.98 -1.31
N GLY A 5 -2.36 17.17 -1.50
CA GLY A 5 -3.49 17.36 -2.42
C GLY A 5 -3.14 17.01 -3.87
N PRO A 6 -2.13 17.66 -4.48
CA PRO A 6 -1.70 17.35 -5.85
C PRO A 6 -1.30 15.88 -6.05
N ALA A 7 -0.60 15.28 -5.08
CA ALA A 7 -0.23 13.87 -5.15
C ALA A 7 -1.47 12.95 -5.16
N THR A 8 -2.48 13.24 -4.35
CA THR A 8 -3.73 12.47 -4.31
C THR A 8 -4.49 12.56 -5.63
N VAL A 9 -4.57 13.76 -6.24
CA VAL A 9 -5.21 13.94 -7.55
C VAL A 9 -4.44 13.19 -8.66
N ALA A 10 -3.10 13.20 -8.59
CA ALA A 10 -2.26 12.52 -9.58
C ALA A 10 -2.48 10.99 -9.61
N PHE A 11 -2.95 10.37 -8.53
CA PHE A 11 -3.29 8.94 -8.53
C PHE A 11 -4.44 8.57 -9.48
N ALA A 12 -5.25 9.53 -9.93
CA ALA A 12 -6.26 9.28 -10.96
C ALA A 12 -5.66 8.96 -12.35
N LEU A 13 -4.47 9.49 -12.66
CA LEU A 13 -3.79 9.30 -13.96
C LEU A 13 -3.53 7.83 -14.31
N PRO A 14 -2.88 7.01 -13.48
CA PRO A 14 -2.61 5.61 -13.82
C PRO A 14 -3.91 4.79 -14.00
N ILE A 15 -4.95 5.05 -13.21
CA ILE A 15 -6.26 4.39 -13.37
C ILE A 15 -6.84 4.71 -14.74
N TRP A 16 -6.86 5.99 -15.12
CA TRP A 16 -7.42 6.42 -16.40
C TRP A 16 -6.62 5.89 -17.59
N ARG A 17 -5.28 5.99 -17.52
CA ARG A 17 -4.36 5.59 -18.60
C ARG A 17 -4.39 4.09 -18.83
N TYR A 18 -4.45 3.28 -17.77
CA TYR A 18 -4.35 1.81 -17.85
C TYR A 18 -5.66 1.08 -17.56
N ARG A 19 -6.82 1.76 -17.68
CA ARG A 19 -8.16 1.18 -17.49
C ARG A 19 -8.45 -0.10 -18.27
N ARG A 20 -7.86 -0.28 -19.45
CA ARG A 20 -8.02 -1.52 -20.25
C ARG A 20 -7.31 -2.70 -19.60
N LEU A 21 -6.09 -2.49 -19.09
CA LEU A 21 -5.32 -3.51 -18.36
C LEU A 21 -6.04 -3.89 -17.06
N ILE A 22 -6.57 -2.89 -16.33
CA ILE A 22 -7.41 -3.15 -15.16
C ILE A 22 -8.58 -4.05 -15.56
N ARG A 23 -9.35 -3.72 -16.60
CA ARG A 23 -10.49 -4.54 -17.05
C ARG A 23 -10.09 -5.95 -17.47
N GLN A 24 -8.90 -6.14 -18.01
CA GLN A 24 -8.42 -7.46 -18.43
C GLN A 24 -7.99 -8.34 -17.24
N HIS A 25 -7.42 -7.74 -16.19
CA HIS A 25 -6.85 -8.46 -15.04
C HIS A 25 -7.53 -8.14 -13.71
N TRP A 26 -8.77 -7.62 -13.74
CA TRP A 26 -9.44 -7.05 -12.57
C TRP A 26 -9.53 -8.03 -11.40
N ALA A 27 -9.82 -9.30 -11.67
CA ALA A 27 -9.97 -10.31 -10.63
C ALA A 27 -8.66 -10.58 -9.90
N ALA A 28 -7.55 -10.72 -10.64
CA ALA A 28 -6.24 -10.96 -10.06
C ALA A 28 -5.74 -9.74 -9.27
N LEU A 29 -5.92 -8.53 -9.82
CA LEU A 29 -5.57 -7.29 -9.15
C LEU A 29 -6.40 -7.09 -7.87
N LEU A 30 -7.71 -7.31 -7.94
CA LEU A 30 -8.60 -7.14 -6.79
C LEU A 30 -8.28 -8.16 -5.70
N ALA A 31 -8.09 -9.43 -6.04
CA ALA A 31 -7.71 -10.46 -5.08
C ALA A 31 -6.37 -10.16 -4.40
N GLY A 32 -5.35 -9.76 -5.18
CA GLY A 32 -4.04 -9.39 -4.65
C GLY A 32 -4.10 -8.17 -3.74
N VAL A 33 -4.86 -7.15 -4.13
CA VAL A 33 -5.05 -5.91 -3.35
C VAL A 33 -5.83 -6.18 -2.06
N LEU A 34 -6.92 -6.95 -2.11
CA LEU A 34 -7.71 -7.33 -0.93
C LEU A 34 -6.88 -8.19 0.02
N GLY A 35 -6.26 -9.25 -0.48
CA GLY A 35 -5.46 -10.17 0.32
C GLY A 35 -4.26 -9.46 0.94
N GLY A 36 -3.50 -8.72 0.15
CA GLY A 36 -2.33 -7.98 0.62
C GLY A 36 -2.69 -6.90 1.64
N SER A 37 -3.73 -6.10 1.38
CA SER A 37 -4.21 -5.08 2.33
C SER A 37 -4.69 -5.72 3.64
N THR A 38 -5.48 -6.79 3.55
CA THR A 38 -5.99 -7.49 4.75
C THR A 38 -4.87 -8.05 5.60
N VAL A 39 -3.90 -8.75 4.99
CA VAL A 39 -2.72 -9.28 5.70
C VAL A 39 -1.91 -8.13 6.31
N ALA A 40 -1.70 -7.04 5.56
CA ALA A 40 -0.92 -5.91 6.04
C ALA A 40 -1.57 -5.21 7.25
N MET A 41 -2.88 -4.97 7.20
CA MET A 41 -3.61 -4.31 8.28
C MET A 41 -3.75 -5.21 9.51
N SER A 42 -4.16 -6.47 9.31
CA SER A 42 -4.32 -7.43 10.41
C SER A 42 -3.00 -7.73 11.12
N SER A 43 -1.91 -7.92 10.38
CA SER A 43 -0.58 -8.12 10.97
C SER A 43 -0.09 -6.88 11.71
N ALA A 44 -0.30 -5.67 11.17
CA ALA A 44 0.08 -4.43 11.83
C ALA A 44 -0.67 -4.26 13.17
N TRP A 45 -1.98 -4.45 13.17
CA TRP A 45 -2.81 -4.36 14.37
C TRP A 45 -2.46 -5.44 15.41
N GLY A 46 -2.33 -6.69 14.95
CA GLY A 46 -2.03 -7.85 15.80
C GLY A 46 -0.67 -7.70 16.48
N LEU A 47 0.38 -7.37 15.72
CA LEU A 47 1.72 -7.16 16.26
C LEU A 47 1.76 -5.94 17.18
N ALA A 48 1.14 -4.81 16.80
CA ALA A 48 1.09 -3.63 17.66
C ALA A 48 0.39 -3.90 18.99
N THR A 49 -0.65 -4.74 18.99
CA THR A 49 -1.34 -5.18 20.21
C THR A 49 -0.48 -6.14 21.04
N LEU A 50 0.21 -7.09 20.39
CA LEU A 50 1.12 -8.02 21.05
C LEU A 50 2.28 -7.30 21.76
N PHE A 51 2.81 -6.25 21.16
CA PHE A 51 3.87 -5.42 21.74
C PHE A 51 3.37 -4.33 22.71
N GLY A 52 2.06 -4.27 22.99
CA GLY A 52 1.50 -3.33 23.96
C GLY A 52 1.62 -1.85 23.56
N LEU A 53 1.61 -1.54 22.25
CA LEU A 53 1.70 -0.16 21.79
C LEU A 53 0.47 0.66 22.20
N SER A 54 0.67 1.94 22.52
CA SER A 54 -0.41 2.85 22.91
C SER A 54 -1.45 3.02 21.80
N GLY A 55 -2.68 3.40 22.16
CA GLY A 55 -3.80 3.50 21.22
C GLY A 55 -3.50 4.38 19.99
N SER A 56 -2.96 5.59 20.20
CA SER A 56 -2.61 6.50 19.11
C SER A 56 -1.47 5.97 18.24
N LEU A 57 -0.44 5.35 18.83
CA LEU A 57 0.67 4.75 18.10
C LEU A 57 0.22 3.56 17.26
N ARG A 58 -0.62 2.70 17.85
CA ARG A 58 -1.23 1.55 17.17
C ARG A 58 -2.11 1.98 16.00
N LEU A 59 -2.97 2.99 16.19
CA LEU A 59 -3.79 3.56 15.12
C LEU A 59 -2.93 4.18 14.01
N SER A 60 -1.80 4.81 14.36
CA SER A 60 -0.84 5.36 13.38
C SER A 60 -0.18 4.28 12.52
N LEU A 61 -0.06 3.04 13.03
CA LEU A 61 0.55 1.91 12.33
C LEU A 61 -0.40 1.22 11.34
N VAL A 62 -1.71 1.26 11.56
CA VAL A 62 -2.70 0.58 10.71
C VAL A 62 -2.58 0.99 9.23
N PRO A 63 -2.51 2.29 8.88
CA PRO A 63 -2.39 2.71 7.48
C PRO A 63 -0.95 2.68 6.92
N ARG A 64 0.03 2.05 7.59
CA ARG A 64 1.44 2.08 7.16
C ARG A 64 1.72 1.51 5.76
N SER A 65 0.79 0.74 5.21
CA SER A 65 0.98 -0.05 3.99
C SER A 65 0.38 0.58 2.74
N ILE A 66 -0.01 1.86 2.81
CA ILE A 66 -0.38 2.68 1.64
C ILE A 66 0.57 3.86 1.48
N THR A 67 0.37 4.64 0.41
CA THR A 67 1.22 5.82 0.15
C THR A 67 1.01 6.91 1.19
N THR A 68 2.07 7.63 1.54
CA THR A 68 2.08 8.68 2.57
C THR A 68 0.89 9.65 2.51
N PRO A 69 0.49 10.20 1.34
CA PRO A 69 -0.64 11.12 1.28
C PRO A 69 -1.95 10.53 1.79
N LEU A 70 -2.25 9.30 1.36
CA LEU A 70 -3.46 8.60 1.78
C LEU A 70 -3.36 8.10 3.22
N ALA A 71 -2.19 7.62 3.62
CA ALA A 71 -1.96 7.08 4.96
C ALA A 71 -2.15 8.14 6.05
N MET A 72 -1.60 9.34 5.82
CA MET A 72 -1.72 10.46 6.75
C MET A 72 -3.17 10.93 6.91
N LEU A 73 -3.94 10.96 5.82
CA LEU A 73 -5.38 11.29 5.85
C LEU A 73 -6.15 10.25 6.68
N VAL A 74 -5.97 8.96 6.37
CA VAL A 74 -6.59 7.88 7.13
C VAL A 74 -6.20 7.94 8.60
N SER A 75 -4.93 8.16 8.92
CA SER A 75 -4.46 8.28 10.30
C SER A 75 -5.17 9.40 11.05
N ALA A 76 -5.33 10.57 10.42
CA ALA A 76 -6.01 11.70 11.04
C ALA A 76 -7.49 11.34 11.35
N ASP A 77 -8.18 10.68 10.42
CA ASP A 77 -9.59 10.31 10.56
C ASP A 77 -9.82 9.26 11.65
N ILE A 78 -8.87 8.32 11.83
CA ILE A 78 -9.02 7.23 12.80
C ILE A 78 -8.46 7.55 14.19
N GLY A 79 -7.86 8.73 14.39
CA GLY A 79 -7.30 9.17 15.68
C GLY A 79 -5.84 8.77 15.93
N GLY A 80 -5.10 8.43 14.86
CA GLY A 80 -3.65 8.27 14.90
C GLY A 80 -2.91 9.61 14.77
N VAL A 81 -1.58 9.54 14.73
CA VAL A 81 -0.66 10.67 14.57
C VAL A 81 -0.08 10.65 13.15
N PRO A 82 -0.51 11.53 12.24
CA PRO A 82 -0.13 11.48 10.83
C PRO A 82 1.39 11.49 10.58
N ASP A 83 2.15 12.22 11.40
CA ASP A 83 3.61 12.28 11.26
C ASP A 83 4.29 10.93 11.57
N LEU A 84 3.79 10.20 12.58
CA LEU A 84 4.26 8.84 12.86
C LEU A 84 3.84 7.87 11.76
N THR A 85 2.64 8.02 11.21
CA THR A 85 2.21 7.24 10.05
C THR A 85 3.14 7.45 8.87
N ALA A 86 3.52 8.69 8.55
CA ALA A 86 4.45 8.97 7.46
C ALA A 86 5.79 8.25 7.67
N LEU A 87 6.31 8.27 8.90
CA LEU A 87 7.52 7.52 9.28
C LEU A 87 7.34 6.02 9.03
N PHE A 88 6.24 5.41 9.50
CA PHE A 88 5.99 3.98 9.32
C PHE A 88 5.81 3.58 7.86
N VAL A 89 5.21 4.45 7.03
CA VAL A 89 5.10 4.24 5.58
C VAL A 89 6.48 4.19 4.95
N VAL A 90 7.37 5.12 5.29
CA VAL A 90 8.75 5.14 4.77
C VAL A 90 9.51 3.88 5.19
N ILE A 91 9.46 3.51 6.47
CA ILE A 91 10.10 2.28 6.97
C ILE A 91 9.56 1.06 6.23
N THR A 92 8.24 0.95 6.09
CA THR A 92 7.58 -0.15 5.36
C THR A 92 8.02 -0.18 3.90
N GLY A 93 8.13 0.98 3.24
CA GLY A 93 8.55 1.07 1.85
C GLY A 93 10.00 0.61 1.64
N VAL A 94 10.92 1.12 2.46
CA VAL A 94 12.35 0.76 2.39
C VAL A 94 12.56 -0.73 2.69
N ALA A 95 11.98 -1.23 3.78
CA ALA A 95 12.06 -2.64 4.13
C ALA A 95 11.41 -3.53 3.06
N GLY A 96 10.26 -3.10 2.53
CA GLY A 96 9.53 -3.83 1.50
C GLY A 96 10.27 -3.91 0.17
N ILE A 97 11.05 -2.89 -0.22
CA ILE A 97 11.94 -2.98 -1.38
C ILE A 97 12.99 -4.07 -1.16
N ALA A 98 13.73 -4.01 -0.05
CA ALA A 98 14.81 -4.96 0.24
C ALA A 98 14.30 -6.41 0.31
N LEU A 99 13.17 -6.61 1.00
CA LEU A 99 12.52 -7.92 1.07
C LEU A 99 11.94 -8.35 -0.28
N GLY A 100 11.35 -7.43 -1.06
CA GLY A 100 10.79 -7.72 -2.37
C GLY A 100 11.86 -8.19 -3.37
N GLU A 101 13.03 -7.55 -3.39
CA GLU A 101 14.17 -7.99 -4.19
C GLU A 101 14.67 -9.38 -3.78
N LEU A 102 14.71 -9.66 -2.49
CA LEU A 102 15.05 -10.98 -1.98
C LEU A 102 14.04 -12.02 -2.44
N LEU A 103 12.74 -11.73 -2.29
CA LEU A 103 11.66 -12.62 -2.69
C LEU A 103 11.65 -12.88 -4.19
N LEU A 104 11.98 -11.90 -5.04
CA LEU A 104 12.13 -12.12 -6.48
C LEU A 104 13.20 -13.15 -6.85
N LYS A 105 14.25 -13.28 -6.03
CA LYS A 105 15.33 -14.26 -6.27
C LYS A 105 14.92 -15.70 -5.93
N TYR A 106 14.02 -15.86 -4.95
CA TYR A 106 13.66 -17.18 -4.41
C TYR A 106 12.28 -17.68 -4.84
N LEU A 107 11.33 -16.77 -5.09
CA LEU A 107 9.99 -17.14 -5.52
C LEU A 107 9.92 -17.25 -7.05
N PRO A 108 9.21 -18.27 -7.59
CA PRO A 108 9.07 -18.46 -9.04
C PRO A 108 8.04 -17.48 -9.64
N LEU A 109 8.27 -16.17 -9.52
CA LEU A 109 7.39 -15.12 -10.03
C LEU A 109 7.60 -14.89 -11.53
N ARG A 110 6.93 -15.72 -12.34
CA ARG A 110 7.14 -15.79 -13.79
C ARG A 110 6.49 -14.66 -14.60
N SER A 111 5.50 -13.97 -14.06
CA SER A 111 4.78 -12.89 -14.78
C SER A 111 5.14 -11.50 -14.26
N ALA A 112 5.14 -10.51 -15.16
CA ALA A 112 5.23 -9.09 -14.78
C ALA A 112 4.11 -8.69 -13.82
N LEU A 113 2.94 -9.31 -13.93
CA LEU A 113 1.82 -9.09 -13.02
C LEU A 113 2.17 -9.47 -11.58
N ALA A 114 2.76 -10.64 -11.37
CA ALA A 114 3.13 -11.08 -10.04
C ALA A 114 4.27 -10.24 -9.45
N ARG A 115 5.30 -9.92 -10.26
CA ARG A 115 6.44 -9.09 -9.84
C ARG A 115 6.03 -7.65 -9.55
N GLY A 116 5.19 -7.05 -10.39
CA GLY A 116 4.65 -5.71 -10.19
C GLY A 116 3.75 -5.63 -8.96
N ALA A 117 2.84 -6.59 -8.77
CA ALA A 117 1.96 -6.62 -7.60
C ALA A 117 2.74 -6.81 -6.28
N LEU A 118 3.81 -7.63 -6.28
CA LEU A 118 4.70 -7.80 -5.13
C LEU A 118 5.17 -6.44 -4.59
N PHE A 119 5.71 -5.59 -5.47
CA PHE A 119 6.22 -4.29 -5.07
C PHE A 119 5.13 -3.24 -4.85
N GLY A 120 4.13 -3.18 -5.72
CA GLY A 120 3.06 -2.18 -5.64
C GLY A 120 2.19 -2.33 -4.38
N VAL A 121 1.89 -3.56 -3.97
CA VAL A 121 1.11 -3.82 -2.75
C VAL A 121 2.02 -3.93 -1.52
N GLY A 122 3.20 -4.55 -1.64
CA GLY A 122 4.09 -4.80 -0.50
C GLY A 122 4.91 -3.59 -0.04
N ALA A 123 5.24 -2.68 -0.96
CA ALA A 123 6.11 -1.52 -0.69
C ALA A 123 5.57 -0.22 -1.30
N HIS A 124 4.30 -0.19 -1.71
CA HIS A 124 3.55 1.00 -2.15
C HIS A 124 4.32 1.86 -3.17
N GLY A 125 4.51 3.16 -2.90
CA GLY A 125 5.17 4.10 -3.81
C GLY A 125 6.66 3.81 -3.98
N ALA A 126 7.33 3.43 -2.90
CA ALA A 126 8.75 3.09 -2.94
C ALA A 126 8.98 1.81 -3.77
N GLY A 127 8.17 0.78 -3.53
CA GLY A 127 8.16 -0.44 -4.33
C GLY A 127 7.79 -0.17 -5.79
N THR A 128 6.82 0.69 -6.05
CA THR A 128 6.45 1.07 -7.42
C THR A 128 7.63 1.67 -8.17
N ALA A 129 8.39 2.58 -7.54
CA ALA A 129 9.61 3.11 -8.13
C ALA A 129 10.62 1.99 -8.44
N LYS A 130 10.84 1.06 -7.50
CA LYS A 130 11.71 -0.11 -7.72
C LYS A 130 11.23 -1.01 -8.86
N ALA A 131 9.92 -1.20 -9.01
CA ALA A 131 9.34 -2.02 -10.06
C ALA A 131 9.64 -1.47 -11.46
N TRP A 132 9.78 -0.15 -11.62
CA TRP A 132 10.22 0.46 -12.87
C TRP A 132 11.68 0.11 -13.22
N ASP A 133 12.54 -0.11 -12.22
CA ASP A 133 13.90 -0.61 -12.45
C ASP A 133 13.91 -2.09 -12.88
N VAL A 134 12.89 -2.86 -12.46
CA VAL A 134 12.73 -4.27 -12.87
C VAL A 134 12.21 -4.36 -14.31
N GLY A 135 11.24 -3.53 -14.67
CA GLY A 135 10.71 -3.46 -16.02
C GLY A 135 9.52 -2.52 -16.16
N ALA A 136 9.26 -2.06 -17.39
CA ALA A 136 8.18 -1.11 -17.67
C ALA A 136 6.79 -1.69 -17.40
N GLU A 137 6.60 -2.99 -17.63
CA GLU A 137 5.34 -3.68 -17.38
C GLU A 137 5.11 -3.86 -15.87
N GLU A 138 6.13 -4.28 -15.13
CA GLU A 138 6.13 -4.38 -13.67
C GLU A 138 5.83 -3.03 -13.02
N GLY A 139 6.51 -1.96 -13.45
CA GLY A 139 6.27 -0.60 -12.96
C GLY A 139 4.84 -0.13 -13.22
N THR A 140 4.28 -0.44 -14.39
CA THR A 140 2.88 -0.13 -14.72
C THR A 140 1.92 -0.87 -13.80
N ILE A 141 2.13 -2.17 -13.59
CA ILE A 141 1.27 -2.99 -12.73
C ILE A 141 1.42 -2.59 -11.27
N ALA A 142 2.64 -2.32 -10.79
CA ALA A 142 2.90 -1.86 -9.43
C ALA A 142 2.20 -0.52 -9.16
N SER A 143 2.28 0.43 -10.10
CA SER A 143 1.59 1.73 -10.00
C SER A 143 0.09 1.56 -9.86
N LEU A 144 -0.51 0.67 -10.65
CA LEU A 144 -1.94 0.35 -10.56
C LEU A 144 -2.30 -0.32 -9.24
N ALA A 145 -1.57 -1.36 -8.85
CA ALA A 145 -1.83 -2.13 -7.64
C ALA A 145 -1.71 -1.24 -6.39
N MET A 146 -0.68 -0.39 -6.33
CA MET A 146 -0.50 0.62 -5.28
C MET A 146 -1.71 1.54 -5.17
N VAL A 147 -2.16 2.13 -6.28
CA VAL A 147 -3.29 3.07 -6.25
C VAL A 147 -4.59 2.38 -5.85
N LEU A 148 -4.85 1.18 -6.39
CA LEU A 148 -6.03 0.39 -6.04
C LEU A 148 -6.01 -0.02 -4.56
N ALA A 149 -4.85 -0.40 -4.01
CA ALA A 149 -4.70 -0.69 -2.59
C ALA A 149 -4.89 0.56 -1.72
N GLY A 150 -4.38 1.70 -2.15
CA GLY A 150 -4.62 3.00 -1.51
C GLY A 150 -6.12 3.29 -1.42
N LEU A 151 -6.84 3.21 -2.54
CA LEU A 151 -8.28 3.45 -2.59
C LEU A 151 -9.07 2.48 -1.70
N LEU A 152 -8.75 1.18 -1.79
CA LEU A 152 -9.40 0.16 -0.98
C LEU A 152 -9.26 0.48 0.52
N ASN A 153 -8.04 0.76 0.97
CA ASN A 153 -7.75 1.00 2.39
C ASN A 153 -8.37 2.32 2.89
N VAL A 154 -8.39 3.36 2.07
CA VAL A 154 -9.09 4.62 2.39
C VAL A 154 -10.59 4.40 2.55
N LEU A 155 -11.21 3.63 1.64
CA LEU A 155 -12.64 3.30 1.73
C LEU A 155 -12.95 2.37 2.92
N ALA A 156 -12.02 1.49 3.28
CA ALA A 156 -12.15 0.60 4.42
C ALA A 156 -11.89 1.30 5.76
N ALA A 157 -11.19 2.43 5.77
CA ALA A 157 -10.75 3.11 6.98
C ALA A 157 -11.87 3.43 7.98
N PRO A 158 -13.07 3.94 7.59
CA PRO A 158 -14.15 4.17 8.53
C PRO A 158 -14.65 2.89 9.20
N GLY A 159 -14.77 1.80 8.45
CA GLY A 159 -15.20 0.50 8.99
C GLY A 159 -14.16 -0.09 9.94
N VAL A 160 -12.88 0.04 9.59
CA VAL A 160 -11.78 -0.37 10.46
C VAL A 160 -11.73 0.50 11.73
N ALA A 161 -11.89 1.81 11.61
CA ALA A 161 -11.97 2.70 12.78
C ALA A 161 -13.11 2.33 13.72
N TRP A 162 -14.27 1.94 13.18
CA TRP A 162 -15.40 1.48 13.98
C TRP A 162 -15.11 0.15 14.68
N LEU A 163 -14.43 -0.79 14.01
CA LEU A 163 -14.13 -2.11 14.57
C LEU A 163 -13.02 -2.09 15.64
N LEU A 164 -12.13 -1.09 15.58
CA LEU A 164 -10.94 -0.98 16.42
C LEU A 164 -11.11 -0.03 17.62
N ARG A 165 -12.23 0.68 17.71
CA ARG A 165 -12.67 1.50 18.85
C ARG A 165 -13.49 0.65 19.82
#